data_AF-A0A372R6F5-F1
#
_entry.id   AF-A0A372R6F5-F1
#
_cell.length_a   1.000
_cell.length_b   1.000
_cell.length_c   1.000
_cell.angle_alpha   90.00
_cell.angle_beta   90.00
_cell.angle_gamma   90.00
#
_symmetry.space_group_name_H-M   'P 1'
#
loop_
_entity.id
_entity.type
_entity.pdbx_description
1 polymer ?
#
loop_
_entity_poly.entity_id
_entity_poly.type
_entity_poly.pdbx_seq_one_letter_code
_entity_poly.pdbx_strand_id
1 'polypeptide(L)'
;MELVKLNDENSFDPTPKLKSSPVPIFFVSFDERDNNCFHCGEKYTRTFIYGQKYCKKCLSYCLNNMTDINIHLDVYVRNRTKVPQNIQEFCLIILSFKQIFGYYQLFDNTYNDFVVFECEKYCKLCGKLLYQKRDHKFTTKFKYCSSCYLISIGCIESTLNKKFISIVYLPWWENTTTCYCNEKLVFTSNCQKYCENCFTFFIGCRYCLTTNIIFGITNQSQCKKCKRVSTIILDSKKIIGVNSGNSVLDDFLVNIRSYQLEIAKFANNVKNIDKYLIPSEIYYDPFRDNFKKQLMRYIPYSQFTNVNKIAEGGFSIVYQATWSDGSINNAYDIWTKEEDKVVILKRFKNSQCAKKYFMSELMTNYHCYYRHRSKRYSRYGIIKTYGFTKDPNLDDYILVIKYASEGDLYKYLQKEFTEINWKKKLEILYYITYG
;
A
#
# COMPACT_ATOMS: atom_id res chain seq x y z
N MET A 1 15.47 -9.57 -16.80
CA MET A 1 15.62 -8.10 -16.91
C MET A 1 16.46 -7.69 -15.72
N GLU A 2 17.77 -7.62 -15.94
CA GLU A 2 18.73 -7.25 -14.90
C GLU A 2 18.36 -5.89 -14.33
N LEU A 3 18.55 -5.76 -13.02
CA LEU A 3 18.46 -4.50 -12.31
C LEU A 3 19.48 -3.55 -12.93
N VAL A 4 19.05 -2.78 -13.92
CA VAL A 4 19.73 -1.54 -14.26
C VAL A 4 19.70 -0.75 -12.97
N LYS A 5 20.87 -0.53 -12.37
CA LYS A 5 21.05 0.51 -11.35
C LYS A 5 20.46 1.76 -11.98
N LEU A 6 19.21 2.08 -11.64
CA LEU A 6 18.61 3.38 -11.91
C LEU A 6 19.45 4.34 -11.08
N ASN A 7 20.49 4.85 -11.74
CA ASN A 7 21.58 5.71 -11.30
C ASN A 7 21.79 5.82 -9.78
N ASP A 8 22.99 5.45 -9.35
CA ASP A 8 23.69 6.04 -8.20
C ASP A 8 23.89 7.56 -8.39
N GLU A 9 22.80 8.32 -8.56
CA GLU A 9 22.83 9.77 -8.41
C GLU A 9 22.84 10.08 -6.91
N ASN A 10 24.06 10.25 -6.43
CA ASN A 10 24.45 10.55 -5.07
C ASN A 10 23.55 11.61 -4.37
N SER A 11 23.19 11.28 -3.13
CA SER A 11 22.81 12.19 -2.04
C SER A 11 21.61 13.14 -2.20
N PHE A 12 20.48 12.72 -2.72
CA PHE A 12 19.24 13.49 -2.52
C PHE A 12 18.78 13.43 -1.06
N ASP A 13 18.99 14.52 -0.30
CA ASP A 13 18.29 14.80 0.95
C ASP A 13 16.81 15.08 0.61
N PRO A 14 15.84 14.32 1.16
CA PRO A 14 14.43 14.56 0.88
C PRO A 14 13.95 15.99 1.21
N THR A 15 14.57 16.66 2.20
CA THR A 15 14.18 18.01 2.63
C THR A 15 15.41 18.90 2.80
N PRO A 16 16.16 19.24 1.75
CA PRO A 16 17.51 19.81 1.84
C PRO A 16 17.59 21.17 2.55
N LYS A 17 16.45 21.87 2.72
CA LYS A 17 16.35 23.16 3.41
C LYS A 17 16.01 23.04 4.90
N LEU A 18 15.80 21.82 5.41
CA LEU A 18 15.56 21.54 6.82
C LEU A 18 16.72 20.72 7.40
N LYS A 19 16.99 20.84 8.70
CA LYS A 19 17.89 19.97 9.45
C LYS A 19 17.10 18.89 10.16
N SER A 20 17.69 17.71 10.36
CA SER A 20 17.07 16.72 11.24
C SER A 20 16.97 17.28 12.66
N SER A 21 15.85 17.03 13.32
CA SER A 21 15.66 17.37 14.71
C SER A 21 16.70 16.70 15.61
N PRO A 22 17.18 17.35 16.68
CA PRO A 22 18.04 16.73 17.68
C PRO A 22 17.28 15.72 18.55
N VAL A 23 15.96 15.93 18.74
CA VAL A 23 15.08 15.06 19.53
C VAL A 23 14.00 14.39 18.68
N PRO A 24 13.47 13.22 19.05
CA PRO A 24 12.35 12.60 18.33
C PRO A 24 11.10 13.49 18.33
N ILE A 25 10.41 13.55 17.19
CA ILE A 25 9.17 14.27 17.00
C ILE A 25 7.97 13.35 17.27
N PHE A 26 7.38 13.48 18.45
CA PHE A 26 6.28 12.63 18.91
C PHE A 26 4.90 13.29 18.87
N PHE A 27 4.82 14.57 18.48
CA PHE A 27 3.54 15.28 18.47
C PHE A 27 2.60 14.86 17.33
N VAL A 28 3.01 13.99 16.41
CA VAL A 28 2.15 13.48 15.32
C VAL A 28 2.01 11.97 15.33
N SER A 29 0.83 11.49 14.92
CA SER A 29 0.59 10.07 14.69
C SER A 29 1.02 9.63 13.29
N PHE A 30 1.39 8.36 13.17
CA PHE A 30 1.57 7.67 11.88
C PHE A 30 0.27 7.04 11.36
N ASP A 31 -0.79 7.05 12.17
CA ASP A 31 -2.17 6.70 11.81
C ASP A 31 -3.06 7.96 11.92
N GLU A 32 -3.57 8.45 10.79
CA GLU A 32 -4.50 9.59 10.75
C GLU A 32 -5.81 9.37 11.53
N ARG A 33 -6.21 8.12 11.82
CA ARG A 33 -7.41 7.78 12.59
C ARG A 33 -7.22 7.99 14.08
N ASP A 34 -5.99 7.98 14.59
CA ASP A 34 -5.73 8.15 16.02
C ASP A 34 -6.32 9.46 16.53
N ASN A 35 -7.09 9.38 17.61
CA ASN A 35 -7.69 10.54 18.25
C ASN A 35 -6.85 11.05 19.42
N ASN A 36 -6.07 10.16 20.03
CA ASN A 36 -5.23 10.44 21.20
C ASN A 36 -3.76 10.26 20.86
N CYS A 37 -2.91 11.05 21.49
CA CYS A 37 -1.47 11.00 21.32
C CYS A 37 -0.93 9.70 21.89
N PHE A 38 -0.27 8.91 21.05
CA PHE A 38 0.34 7.64 21.47
C PHE A 38 1.41 7.83 22.57
N HIS A 39 2.02 9.02 22.66
CA HIS A 39 3.10 9.30 23.62
C HIS A 39 2.60 9.78 24.98
N CYS A 40 1.60 10.67 25.01
CA CYS A 40 1.16 11.30 26.26
C CYS A 40 -0.33 11.09 26.59
N GLY A 41 -1.09 10.38 25.75
CA GLY A 41 -2.51 10.10 25.95
C GLY A 41 -3.46 11.27 25.61
N GLU A 42 -2.96 12.49 25.52
CA GLU A 42 -3.78 13.69 25.24
C GLU A 42 -4.45 13.65 23.87
N LYS A 43 -5.65 14.21 23.77
CA LYS A 43 -6.38 14.31 22.50
C LYS A 43 -5.60 15.16 21.49
N TYR A 44 -5.51 14.69 20.24
CA TYR A 44 -4.92 15.47 19.16
C TYR A 44 -5.76 16.71 18.84
N THR A 45 -5.07 17.83 18.60
CA THR A 45 -5.62 19.06 18.03
C THR A 45 -5.47 19.04 16.52
N ARG A 46 -6.34 19.73 15.78
CA ARG A 46 -6.24 19.89 14.32
C ARG A 46 -5.65 21.25 13.93
N THR A 47 -4.84 21.28 12.88
CA THR A 47 -4.39 22.54 12.26
C THR A 47 -5.52 23.23 11.50
N PHE A 48 -5.37 24.53 11.25
CA PHE A 48 -6.42 25.34 10.63
C PHE A 48 -6.64 25.02 9.14
N ILE A 49 -5.59 24.84 8.35
CA ILE A 49 -5.67 24.85 6.87
C ILE A 49 -5.79 23.43 6.25
N TYR A 50 -5.47 22.35 6.98
CA TYR A 50 -5.56 20.98 6.45
C TYR A 50 -6.02 19.95 7.48
N GLY A 51 -6.54 20.40 8.61
CA GLY A 51 -7.04 19.52 9.67
C GLY A 51 -6.00 18.53 10.22
N GLN A 52 -4.70 18.83 10.08
CA GLN A 52 -3.63 17.90 10.45
C GLN A 52 -3.62 17.71 11.96
N LYS A 53 -3.61 16.46 12.40
CA LYS A 53 -3.61 16.12 13.83
C LYS A 53 -2.22 16.29 14.42
N TYR A 54 -2.13 17.04 15.52
CA TYR A 54 -0.92 17.24 16.31
C TYR A 54 -1.23 17.36 17.81
N CYS A 55 -0.30 16.94 18.66
CA CYS A 55 -0.45 16.98 20.12
C CYS A 55 0.22 18.25 20.65
N LYS A 56 -0.56 19.14 21.28
CA LYS A 56 -0.05 20.41 21.84
C LYS A 56 1.00 20.18 22.92
N LYS A 57 0.77 19.23 23.83
CA LYS A 57 1.69 18.92 24.94
C LYS A 57 3.04 18.42 24.43
N CYS A 58 3.03 17.45 23.51
CA CYS A 58 4.26 16.95 22.91
C CYS A 58 4.95 17.98 22.01
N LEU A 59 4.19 18.86 21.32
CA LEU A 59 4.79 19.94 20.55
C LEU A 59 5.50 20.96 21.45
N SER A 60 4.88 21.34 22.56
CA SER A 60 5.50 22.22 23.57
C SER A 60 6.78 21.61 24.13
N TYR A 61 6.76 20.31 24.44
CA TYR A 61 7.97 19.59 24.84
C TYR A 61 9.06 19.61 23.75
N CYS A 62 8.71 19.40 22.48
CA CYS A 62 9.66 19.52 21.37
C CYS A 62 10.22 20.95 21.25
N LEU A 63 9.39 21.97 21.40
CA LEU A 63 9.76 23.39 21.31
C LEU A 63 10.75 23.82 22.40
N ASN A 64 10.59 23.30 23.62
CA ASN A 64 11.48 23.60 24.74
C ASN A 64 12.87 22.96 24.59
N ASN A 65 12.98 21.91 23.77
CA ASN A 65 14.22 21.17 23.55
C ASN A 65 14.93 21.55 22.23
N MET A 66 14.47 22.59 21.52
CA MET A 66 15.07 23.08 20.28
C MET A 66 15.34 24.59 20.37
N THR A 67 16.49 25.03 19.89
CA THR A 67 16.88 26.45 19.88
C THR A 67 16.20 27.26 18.77
N ASP A 68 15.96 26.65 17.61
CA ASP A 68 15.16 27.23 16.54
C ASP A 68 14.38 26.11 15.84
N ILE A 69 13.06 26.07 16.01
CA ILE A 69 12.24 25.02 15.41
C ILE A 69 12.05 25.20 13.90
N ASN A 70 12.20 26.42 13.37
CA ASN A 70 11.99 26.68 11.93
C ASN A 70 13.09 26.04 11.07
N ILE A 71 14.25 25.73 11.64
CA ILE A 71 15.29 24.98 10.92
C ILE A 71 14.94 23.49 10.79
N HIS A 72 14.06 22.97 11.66
CA HIS A 72 13.71 21.55 11.74
C HIS A 72 12.33 21.25 11.15
N LEU A 73 11.41 22.20 11.30
CA LEU A 73 10.02 22.08 10.89
C LEU A 73 9.60 23.21 9.96
N ASP A 74 8.99 22.85 8.84
CA ASP A 74 8.32 23.80 7.95
C ASP A 74 6.87 24.01 8.42
N VAL A 75 6.69 24.96 9.33
CA VAL A 75 5.39 25.29 9.95
C VAL A 75 4.90 26.65 9.48
N TYR A 76 3.63 26.72 9.12
CA TYR A 76 2.92 27.96 8.86
C TYR A 76 2.12 28.36 10.11
N VAL A 77 2.32 29.59 10.58
CA VAL A 77 1.68 30.12 11.79
C VAL A 77 1.05 31.47 11.50
N ARG A 78 -0.03 31.79 12.21
CA ARG A 78 -0.67 33.11 12.21
C ARG A 78 -0.69 33.67 13.63
N ASN A 79 -0.27 34.92 13.77
CA ASN A 79 -0.42 35.68 15.00
C ASN A 79 -1.70 36.52 14.95
N ARG A 80 -2.35 36.74 16.10
CA ARG A 80 -3.49 37.66 16.21
C ARG A 80 -3.06 39.13 16.27
N THR A 81 -1.81 39.45 16.63
CA THR A 81 -1.33 40.82 16.83
C THR A 81 0.16 41.02 16.47
N LYS A 82 0.46 41.28 15.18
CA LYS A 82 1.77 41.50 14.51
C LYS A 82 2.56 40.25 14.04
N VAL A 83 3.35 40.44 12.98
CA VAL A 83 4.09 39.42 12.20
C VAL A 83 5.03 38.60 13.11
N PRO A 84 4.90 37.25 13.15
CA PRO A 84 5.66 36.43 14.09
C PRO A 84 7.11 36.21 13.65
N GLN A 85 8.04 36.20 14.62
CA GLN A 85 9.44 35.85 14.40
C GLN A 85 9.76 34.40 14.86
N ASN A 86 9.01 33.80 15.79
CA ASN A 86 9.26 32.44 16.30
C ASN A 86 7.98 31.73 16.82
N ILE A 87 7.88 30.40 16.66
CA ILE A 87 6.75 29.54 17.11
C ILE A 87 6.62 29.46 18.64
N GLN A 88 7.66 29.83 19.38
CA GLN A 88 7.67 29.83 20.85
C GLN A 88 6.79 30.93 21.48
N GLU A 89 6.19 31.83 20.70
CA GLU A 89 5.26 32.85 21.20
C GLU A 89 3.87 32.25 21.56
N PHE A 90 3.41 32.50 22.78
CA PHE A 90 2.22 31.88 23.42
C PHE A 90 0.86 32.12 22.74
N CYS A 91 0.77 32.92 21.67
CA CYS A 91 -0.49 33.30 21.00
C CYS A 91 -0.60 32.81 19.54
N LEU A 92 0.23 31.87 19.10
CA LEU A 92 0.27 31.45 17.70
C LEU A 92 -0.76 30.37 17.35
N ILE A 93 -1.52 30.64 16.29
CA ILE A 93 -2.38 29.64 15.65
C ILE A 93 -1.54 28.92 14.60
N ILE A 94 -1.36 27.61 14.77
CA ILE A 94 -0.70 26.77 13.78
C ILE A 94 -1.66 26.54 12.61
N LEU A 95 -1.28 27.08 11.45
CA LEU A 95 -2.04 26.97 10.23
C LEU A 95 -1.87 25.59 9.59
N SER A 96 -0.62 25.15 9.45
CA SER A 96 -0.27 23.84 8.89
C SER A 96 1.19 23.47 9.14
N PHE A 97 1.49 22.18 9.04
CA PHE A 97 2.84 21.65 8.95
C PHE A 97 3.07 21.13 7.54
N LYS A 98 4.10 21.58 6.82
CA LYS A 98 4.32 21.08 5.47
C LYS A 98 4.79 19.62 5.47
N GLN A 99 5.64 19.19 6.39
CA GLN A 99 6.11 17.79 6.45
C GLN A 99 5.04 16.74 6.81
N ILE A 100 3.80 17.13 7.09
CA ILE A 100 2.71 16.20 7.44
C ILE A 100 1.67 16.27 6.35
N PHE A 101 1.32 15.15 5.74
CA PHE A 101 0.26 15.17 4.75
C PHE A 101 -1.09 15.48 5.41
N GLY A 102 -1.91 16.30 4.75
CA GLY A 102 -3.23 16.69 5.21
C GLY A 102 -4.20 16.86 4.04
N TYR A 103 -5.48 16.63 4.30
CA TYR A 103 -6.56 16.84 3.34
C TYR A 103 -7.16 18.22 3.55
N TYR A 104 -7.57 18.88 2.47
CA TYR A 104 -8.29 20.14 2.58
C TYR A 104 -9.61 19.91 3.31
N GLN A 105 -9.85 20.66 4.38
CA GLN A 105 -11.14 20.71 5.04
C GLN A 105 -11.86 21.96 4.55
N LEU A 106 -12.94 21.76 3.80
CA LEU A 106 -13.87 22.85 3.44
C LEU A 106 -14.46 23.38 4.75
N PHE A 107 -13.96 24.53 5.20
CA PHE A 107 -14.72 25.39 6.10
C PHE A 107 -15.40 26.42 5.20
N ASP A 108 -16.72 26.55 5.31
CA ASP A 108 -17.66 27.30 4.45
C ASP A 108 -17.44 28.82 4.34
N ASN A 109 -16.21 29.32 4.52
CA ASN A 109 -15.90 30.75 4.57
C ASN A 109 -14.89 31.16 3.48
N THR A 110 -15.33 32.04 2.59
CA THR A 110 -14.52 32.76 1.59
C THR A 110 -13.26 33.42 2.15
N TYR A 111 -13.27 33.79 3.44
CA TYR A 111 -12.12 34.32 4.16
C TYR A 111 -10.96 33.32 4.30
N ASN A 112 -11.26 32.03 4.48
CA ASN A 112 -10.23 31.00 4.66
C ASN A 112 -9.49 30.74 3.35
N ASP A 113 -10.20 30.67 2.22
CA ASP A 113 -9.58 30.48 0.91
C ASP A 113 -8.57 31.60 0.58
N PHE A 114 -8.85 32.84 1.01
CA PHE A 114 -7.92 33.96 0.86
C PHE A 114 -6.66 33.81 1.73
N VAL A 115 -6.82 33.42 3.00
CA VAL A 115 -5.69 33.21 3.94
C VAL A 115 -4.79 32.07 3.46
N VAL A 116 -5.35 30.96 2.97
CA VAL A 116 -4.60 29.86 2.37
C VAL A 116 -3.86 30.35 1.13
N PHE A 117 -4.55 31.10 0.27
CA PHE A 117 -4.00 31.61 -0.98
C PHE A 117 -2.76 32.48 -0.76
N GLU A 118 -2.79 33.40 0.21
CA GLU A 118 -1.65 34.27 0.49
C GLU A 118 -0.49 33.52 1.13
N CYS A 119 -0.76 32.62 2.09
CA CYS A 119 0.28 31.88 2.80
C CYS A 119 1.04 30.92 1.88
N GLU A 120 0.36 30.26 0.94
CA GLU A 120 0.98 29.22 0.10
C GLU A 120 1.43 29.71 -1.28
N LYS A 121 1.30 31.00 -1.57
CA LYS A 121 1.73 31.57 -2.86
C LYS A 121 3.21 31.34 -3.12
N TYR A 122 4.04 31.46 -2.09
CA TYR A 122 5.49 31.27 -2.15
C TYR A 122 5.93 30.16 -1.21
N CYS A 123 6.95 29.40 -1.60
CA CYS A 123 7.58 28.44 -0.69
C CYS A 123 8.31 29.18 0.44
N LYS A 124 7.95 28.91 1.70
CA LYS A 124 8.62 29.50 2.88
C LYS A 124 10.14 29.22 2.91
N LEU A 125 10.55 28.05 2.42
CA LEU A 125 11.94 27.57 2.49
C LEU A 125 12.88 28.13 1.40
N CYS A 126 12.36 28.51 0.23
CA CYS A 126 13.20 28.99 -0.89
C CYS A 126 12.67 30.22 -1.63
N GLY A 127 11.52 30.76 -1.24
CA GLY A 127 10.91 31.94 -1.87
C GLY A 127 10.34 31.72 -3.27
N LYS A 128 10.46 30.53 -3.87
CA LYS A 128 9.91 30.25 -5.20
C LYS A 128 8.39 30.37 -5.21
N LEU A 129 7.86 31.06 -6.23
CA LEU A 129 6.44 31.15 -6.50
C LEU A 129 5.89 29.76 -6.87
N LEU A 130 4.84 29.29 -6.18
CA LEU A 130 4.22 28.00 -6.46
C LEU A 130 3.10 28.09 -7.50
N TYR A 131 2.27 29.13 -7.50
CA TYR A 131 1.18 29.29 -8.49
C TYR A 131 0.73 30.76 -8.68
N GLN A 132 -0.04 31.04 -9.75
CA GLN A 132 -0.55 32.38 -10.10
C GLN A 132 -2.09 32.41 -10.10
N LYS A 133 -2.68 33.60 -9.95
CA LYS A 133 -4.11 33.90 -9.65
C LYS A 133 -5.19 33.28 -10.56
N ARG A 134 -4.88 32.60 -11.68
CA ARG A 134 -5.89 32.24 -12.71
C ARG A 134 -6.47 30.81 -12.65
N ASP A 135 -6.04 29.96 -11.72
CA ASP A 135 -6.51 28.55 -11.65
C ASP A 135 -7.29 28.26 -10.36
N HIS A 136 -8.56 28.70 -10.28
CA HIS A 136 -9.46 28.40 -9.16
C HIS A 136 -9.68 26.90 -8.92
N LYS A 137 -9.47 26.03 -9.92
CA LYS A 137 -9.58 24.57 -9.79
C LYS A 137 -8.44 23.94 -8.96
N PHE A 138 -7.34 24.65 -8.74
CA PHE A 138 -6.11 24.16 -8.09
C PHE A 138 -5.80 24.79 -6.74
N THR A 139 -6.60 25.75 -6.25
CA THR A 139 -6.33 26.48 -4.98
C THR A 139 -6.58 25.65 -3.72
N THR A 140 -7.27 24.51 -3.82
CA THR A 140 -7.70 23.70 -2.66
C THR A 140 -6.86 22.45 -2.40
N LYS A 141 -5.79 22.19 -3.16
CA LYS A 141 -4.94 21.00 -2.98
C LYS A 141 -3.66 21.32 -2.22
N PHE A 142 -3.27 20.44 -1.30
CA PHE A 142 -1.99 20.52 -0.57
C PHE A 142 -0.81 20.41 -1.54
N LYS A 143 0.13 21.35 -1.46
CA LYS A 143 1.29 21.44 -2.36
C LYS A 143 2.61 21.46 -1.62
N TYR A 144 3.61 20.82 -2.23
CA TYR A 144 5.01 20.91 -1.86
C TYR A 144 5.81 21.61 -2.94
N CYS A 145 6.82 22.41 -2.55
CA CYS A 145 7.79 22.94 -3.50
C CYS A 145 8.69 21.80 -4.01
N SER A 146 8.71 21.57 -5.32
CA SER A 146 9.54 20.52 -5.96
C SER A 146 11.03 20.69 -5.66
N SER A 147 11.50 21.90 -5.35
CA SER A 147 12.92 22.15 -5.02
C SER A 147 13.26 21.97 -3.53
N CYS A 148 12.27 21.88 -2.65
CA CYS A 148 12.48 21.76 -1.19
C CYS A 148 12.00 20.42 -0.61
N TYR A 149 11.19 19.69 -1.36
CA TYR A 149 10.65 18.38 -1.00
C TYR A 149 10.93 17.45 -2.17
N LEU A 150 11.97 16.63 -2.02
CA LEU A 150 12.49 15.77 -3.07
C LEU A 150 12.07 14.33 -2.81
N ILE A 151 11.33 13.76 -3.75
CA ILE A 151 11.08 12.32 -3.78
C ILE A 151 12.27 11.69 -4.50
N SER A 152 12.89 10.69 -3.88
CA SER A 152 13.94 9.90 -4.54
C SER A 152 13.61 8.42 -4.48
N ILE A 153 14.21 7.65 -5.37
CA ILE A 153 13.99 6.22 -5.51
C ILE A 153 15.34 5.55 -5.46
N GLY A 154 15.41 4.37 -4.84
CA GLY A 154 16.60 3.56 -4.81
C GLY A 154 16.27 2.09 -4.71
N CYS A 155 17.27 1.31 -4.35
CA CYS A 155 17.13 -0.10 -4.04
C CYS A 155 17.76 -0.44 -2.69
N ILE A 156 17.27 -1.52 -2.09
CA ILE A 156 17.81 -2.11 -0.86
C ILE A 156 17.80 -3.63 -1.01
N GLU A 157 18.71 -4.32 -0.32
CA GLU A 157 18.76 -5.78 -0.33
C GLU A 157 17.57 -6.39 0.45
N SER A 158 16.92 -7.36 -0.17
CA SER A 158 15.89 -8.20 0.46
C SER A 158 16.53 -9.17 1.45
N THR A 159 15.97 -9.24 2.65
CA THR A 159 16.40 -10.23 3.66
C THR A 159 16.00 -11.66 3.26
N LEU A 160 14.97 -11.83 2.41
CA LEU A 160 14.43 -13.14 2.05
C LEU A 160 15.31 -13.88 1.02
N ASN A 161 15.69 -13.20 -0.05
CA ASN A 161 16.34 -13.84 -1.20
C ASN A 161 17.55 -13.07 -1.74
N LYS A 162 18.06 -12.08 -0.98
CA LYS A 162 19.25 -11.30 -1.35
C LYS A 162 19.13 -10.50 -2.66
N LYS A 163 17.95 -10.46 -3.28
CA LYS A 163 17.68 -9.64 -4.47
C LYS A 163 17.42 -8.19 -4.06
N PHE A 164 17.73 -7.25 -4.95
CA PHE A 164 17.41 -5.85 -4.73
C PHE A 164 15.91 -5.59 -4.90
N ILE A 165 15.32 -4.99 -3.88
CA ILE A 165 13.94 -4.50 -3.86
C ILE A 165 13.93 -2.98 -3.91
N SER A 166 12.85 -2.42 -4.45
CA SER A 166 12.74 -0.97 -4.63
C SER A 166 12.34 -0.27 -3.33
N ILE A 167 12.91 0.91 -3.11
CA ILE A 167 12.58 1.81 -2.00
C ILE A 167 12.31 3.21 -2.54
N VAL A 168 11.23 3.84 -2.07
CA VAL A 168 10.86 5.22 -2.37
C VAL A 168 11.04 6.04 -1.10
N TYR A 169 11.76 7.15 -1.20
CA TYR A 169 12.00 8.08 -0.11
C TYR A 169 11.06 9.27 -0.27
N LEU A 170 10.03 9.33 0.58
CA LEU A 170 9.10 10.45 0.63
C LEU A 170 9.62 11.55 1.57
N PRO A 171 9.55 12.82 1.15
CA PRO A 171 10.00 13.96 1.95
C PRO A 171 8.98 14.41 3.02
N TRP A 172 7.96 13.60 3.30
CA TRP A 172 6.93 13.87 4.30
C TRP A 172 6.55 12.64 5.13
N TRP A 173 5.80 12.90 6.20
CA TRP A 173 5.23 11.94 7.12
C TRP A 173 3.96 11.35 6.54
N GLU A 174 4.04 10.09 6.11
CA GLU A 174 2.96 9.34 5.48
C GLU A 174 2.05 8.72 6.55
N ASN A 175 0.92 9.34 6.84
CA ASN A 175 -0.01 8.92 7.89
C ASN A 175 -1.26 8.18 7.38
N THR A 176 -1.33 7.84 6.08
CA THR A 176 -2.47 7.11 5.50
C THR A 176 -2.68 5.74 6.14
N THR A 177 -3.93 5.28 6.12
CA THR A 177 -4.31 3.99 6.74
C THR A 177 -4.47 2.83 5.76
N THR A 178 -4.38 3.12 4.47
CA THR A 178 -4.66 2.19 3.39
C THR A 178 -3.47 2.11 2.44
N CYS A 179 -3.08 0.89 2.08
CA CYS A 179 -2.01 0.63 1.13
C CYS A 179 -2.42 1.01 -0.31
N TYR A 180 -1.44 1.17 -1.19
CA TYR A 180 -1.65 1.35 -2.63
C TYR A 180 -2.43 0.22 -3.30
N CYS A 181 -2.42 -0.98 -2.71
CA CYS A 181 -3.25 -2.11 -3.16
C CYS A 181 -4.67 -2.13 -2.53
N ASN A 182 -5.11 -1.04 -1.89
CA ASN A 182 -6.41 -0.86 -1.21
C ASN A 182 -6.62 -1.66 0.08
N GLU A 183 -5.60 -2.33 0.58
CA GLU A 183 -5.69 -3.11 1.81
C GLU A 183 -5.38 -2.24 3.03
N LYS A 184 -6.02 -2.54 4.17
CA LYS A 184 -5.73 -1.85 5.43
C LYS A 184 -4.29 -2.12 5.86
N LEU A 185 -3.59 -1.07 6.29
CA LEU A 185 -2.24 -1.20 6.82
C LEU A 185 -2.25 -1.71 8.26
N VAL A 186 -1.30 -2.60 8.56
CA VAL A 186 -1.03 -3.11 9.90
C VAL A 186 0.09 -2.29 10.51
N PHE A 187 -0.14 -1.75 11.70
CA PHE A 187 0.82 -0.92 12.43
C PHE A 187 1.61 -1.80 13.39
N THR A 188 2.94 -1.73 13.32
CA THR A 188 3.85 -2.49 14.20
C THR A 188 4.50 -1.59 15.25
N SER A 189 4.53 -0.28 15.01
CA SER A 189 4.96 0.71 15.99
C SER A 189 4.36 2.08 15.66
N ASN A 190 4.70 3.09 16.47
CA ASN A 190 4.32 4.47 16.21
C ASN A 190 4.96 5.07 14.93
N CYS A 191 5.90 4.41 14.26
CA CYS A 191 6.50 4.88 13.01
C CYS A 191 6.70 3.79 11.97
N GLN A 192 6.08 2.63 12.15
CA GLN A 192 6.15 1.51 11.22
C GLN A 192 4.77 0.93 10.97
N LYS A 193 4.47 0.73 9.68
CA LYS A 193 3.28 0.03 9.23
C LYS A 193 3.59 -0.70 7.93
N TYR A 194 2.82 -1.74 7.63
CA TYR A 194 3.01 -2.51 6.41
C TYR A 194 1.70 -3.07 5.89
N CYS A 195 1.71 -3.53 4.65
CA CYS A 195 0.61 -4.22 4.01
C CYS A 195 0.89 -5.72 3.95
N GLU A 196 -0.01 -6.54 4.50
CA GLU A 196 0.11 -8.00 4.48
C GLU A 196 -0.09 -8.60 3.08
N ASN A 197 -0.83 -7.91 2.22
CA ASN A 197 -1.12 -8.40 0.88
C ASN A 197 0.08 -8.33 -0.07
N CYS A 198 0.72 -7.16 -0.09
CA CYS A 198 1.75 -6.82 -1.07
C CYS A 198 3.14 -6.61 -0.45
N PHE A 199 3.29 -6.82 0.86
CA PHE A 199 4.55 -6.63 1.61
C PHE A 199 5.20 -5.28 1.36
N THR A 200 4.39 -4.23 1.29
CA THR A 200 4.88 -2.85 1.24
C THR A 200 5.01 -2.32 2.66
N PHE A 201 6.21 -1.90 3.05
CA PHE A 201 6.51 -1.35 4.37
C PHE A 201 6.66 0.16 4.30
N PHE A 202 6.17 0.85 5.32
CA PHE A 202 6.25 2.30 5.48
C PHE A 202 6.99 2.57 6.78
N ILE A 203 8.19 3.15 6.69
CA ILE A 203 9.09 3.38 7.80
C ILE A 203 9.32 4.88 7.96
N GLY A 204 8.70 5.48 8.98
CA GLY A 204 8.79 6.89 9.29
C GLY A 204 10.03 7.23 10.12
N CYS A 205 10.74 8.30 9.76
CA CYS A 205 11.83 8.84 10.57
C CYS A 205 11.32 9.93 11.52
N ARG A 206 11.30 9.63 12.82
CA ARG A 206 10.84 10.57 13.87
C ARG A 206 11.70 11.83 14.03
N TYR A 207 12.88 11.91 13.43
CA TYR A 207 13.74 13.09 13.51
C TYR A 207 13.61 14.00 12.29
N CYS A 208 13.12 13.47 11.16
CA CYS A 208 13.08 14.19 9.89
C CYS A 208 11.66 14.41 9.38
N LEU A 209 10.68 13.69 9.93
CA LEU A 209 9.32 13.57 9.41
C LEU A 209 9.29 13.19 7.91
N THR A 210 10.13 12.22 7.55
CA THR A 210 10.20 11.61 6.20
C THR A 210 9.75 10.16 6.28
N THR A 211 9.31 9.58 5.16
CA THR A 211 8.88 8.17 5.11
C THR A 211 9.63 7.40 4.04
N ASN A 212 10.19 6.25 4.40
CA ASN A 212 10.70 5.29 3.44
C ASN A 212 9.59 4.26 3.13
N ILE A 213 9.26 4.08 1.85
CA ILE A 213 8.33 3.06 1.38
C ILE A 213 9.13 1.97 0.69
N ILE A 214 9.07 0.75 1.22
CA ILE A 214 9.86 -0.39 0.75
C ILE A 214 8.90 -1.40 0.12
N PHE A 215 9.16 -1.78 -1.13
CA PHE A 215 8.35 -2.72 -1.90
C PHE A 215 9.00 -4.11 -1.87
N GLY A 216 8.87 -4.79 -0.73
CA GLY A 216 9.48 -6.09 -0.47
C GLY A 216 9.88 -6.24 0.99
N ILE A 217 10.45 -7.41 1.32
CA ILE A 217 10.77 -7.79 2.69
C ILE A 217 12.23 -7.46 3.00
N THR A 218 12.46 -6.66 4.03
CA THR A 218 13.79 -6.38 4.58
C THR A 218 13.70 -6.16 6.09
N ASN A 219 14.78 -6.37 6.83
CA ASN A 219 14.83 -6.26 8.29
C ASN A 219 15.29 -4.89 8.78
N GLN A 220 15.72 -3.99 7.90
CA GLN A 220 16.18 -2.66 8.26
C GLN A 220 15.89 -1.62 7.19
N SER A 221 15.77 -0.37 7.60
CA SER A 221 15.71 0.79 6.71
C SER A 221 16.59 1.90 7.25
N GLN A 222 17.22 2.68 6.37
CA GLN A 222 18.01 3.83 6.76
C GLN A 222 17.33 5.12 6.29
N CYS A 223 17.13 6.08 7.19
CA CYS A 223 16.63 7.39 6.81
C CYS A 223 17.62 8.07 5.86
N LYS A 224 17.17 8.46 4.66
CA LYS A 224 18.04 9.07 3.65
C LYS A 224 18.70 10.38 4.14
N LYS A 225 17.96 11.16 4.94
CA LYS A 225 18.40 12.45 5.51
C LYS A 225 19.39 12.27 6.67
N CYS A 226 18.94 11.69 7.78
CA CYS A 226 19.74 11.66 9.02
C CYS A 226 20.58 10.39 9.21
N LYS A 227 20.57 9.46 8.24
CA LYS A 227 21.32 8.19 8.25
C LYS A 227 21.05 7.24 9.41
N ARG A 228 20.11 7.57 10.31
CA ARG A 228 19.65 6.68 11.38
C ARG A 228 19.02 5.42 10.77
N VAL A 229 19.46 4.27 11.27
CA VAL A 229 18.93 2.96 10.90
C VAL A 229 17.73 2.63 11.80
N SER A 230 16.71 2.02 11.22
CA SER A 230 15.51 1.53 11.89
C SER A 230 15.36 0.05 11.60
N THR A 231 15.36 -0.78 12.63
CA THR A 231 15.02 -2.21 12.52
C THR A 231 13.53 -2.34 12.21
N ILE A 232 13.19 -3.13 11.20
CA ILE A 232 11.81 -3.39 10.80
C ILE A 232 11.32 -4.59 11.59
N ILE A 233 10.22 -4.40 12.32
CA ILE A 233 9.59 -5.50 13.07
C ILE A 233 8.84 -6.38 12.05
N LEU A 234 9.31 -7.62 11.92
CA LEU A 234 8.81 -8.62 10.99
C LEU A 234 8.04 -9.69 11.78
N ASP A 235 6.74 -9.82 11.54
CA ASP A 235 5.95 -10.92 12.11
C ASP A 235 6.25 -12.20 11.31
N SER A 236 7.05 -13.09 11.91
CA SER A 236 7.48 -14.34 11.28
C SER A 236 6.30 -15.19 10.83
N LYS A 237 5.19 -15.24 11.59
CA LYS A 237 4.00 -16.03 11.24
C LYS A 237 3.34 -15.56 9.95
N LYS A 238 3.44 -14.27 9.64
CA LYS A 238 2.87 -13.66 8.43
C LYS A 238 3.83 -13.71 7.24
N ILE A 239 5.13 -13.77 7.51
CA ILE A 239 6.17 -14.01 6.49
C ILE A 239 6.21 -15.47 6.03
N ILE A 240 5.74 -16.43 6.85
CA ILE A 240 5.62 -17.84 6.45
C ILE A 240 4.80 -18.02 5.15
N GLY A 241 3.87 -17.09 4.84
CA GLY A 241 3.18 -17.08 3.55
C GLY A 241 4.08 -16.81 2.33
N VAL A 242 5.35 -16.43 2.53
CA VAL A 242 6.38 -16.15 1.50
C VAL A 242 7.67 -16.94 1.71
N ASN A 243 7.98 -17.37 2.94
CA ASN A 243 9.10 -18.26 3.24
C ASN A 243 8.57 -19.67 3.48
N SER A 244 8.15 -20.30 2.40
CA SER A 244 7.45 -21.57 2.35
C SER A 244 8.41 -22.76 2.54
N GLY A 245 9.72 -22.51 2.56
CA GLY A 245 10.77 -23.53 2.50
C GLY A 245 10.93 -24.14 1.10
N ASN A 246 10.18 -23.64 0.11
CA ASN A 246 10.32 -23.96 -1.30
C ASN A 246 10.80 -22.71 -2.03
N SER A 247 12.09 -22.66 -2.34
CA SER A 247 12.74 -21.49 -2.96
C SER A 247 12.07 -21.04 -4.26
N VAL A 248 11.50 -21.96 -5.05
CA VAL A 248 10.80 -21.65 -6.30
C VAL A 248 9.46 -20.95 -6.02
N LEU A 249 8.71 -21.43 -5.03
CA LEU A 249 7.46 -20.80 -4.60
C LEU A 249 7.72 -19.42 -4.00
N ASP A 250 8.75 -19.31 -3.15
CA ASP A 250 9.13 -18.07 -2.49
C ASP A 250 9.54 -17.01 -3.51
N ASP A 251 10.39 -17.38 -4.47
CA ASP A 251 10.80 -16.49 -5.56
C ASP A 251 9.61 -16.06 -6.43
N PHE A 252 8.68 -16.97 -6.71
CA PHE A 252 7.47 -16.63 -7.44
C PHE A 252 6.58 -15.63 -6.69
N LEU A 253 6.35 -15.86 -5.39
CA LEU A 253 5.53 -15.00 -4.55
C LEU A 253 6.13 -13.59 -4.42
N VAL A 254 7.46 -13.49 -4.37
CA VAL A 254 8.17 -12.21 -4.45
C VAL A 254 7.98 -11.58 -5.82
N ASN A 255 8.14 -12.34 -6.90
CA ASN A 255 8.05 -11.84 -8.27
C ASN A 255 6.65 -11.31 -8.63
N ILE A 256 5.57 -11.99 -8.24
CA ILE A 256 4.20 -11.50 -8.51
C ILE A 256 3.89 -10.20 -7.77
N ARG A 257 4.58 -9.97 -6.64
CA ARG A 257 4.51 -8.75 -5.82
C ARG A 257 5.55 -7.71 -6.23
N SER A 258 6.34 -7.97 -7.27
CA SER A 258 7.27 -6.99 -7.79
C SER A 258 6.52 -5.83 -8.45
N TYR A 259 6.91 -4.62 -8.04
CA TYR A 259 6.39 -3.36 -8.53
C TYR A 259 7.44 -2.56 -9.30
N GLN A 260 8.54 -3.19 -9.74
CA GLN A 260 9.66 -2.50 -10.37
C GLN A 260 9.26 -1.65 -11.58
N LEU A 261 8.40 -2.18 -12.46
CA LEU A 261 7.94 -1.46 -13.65
C LEU A 261 7.05 -0.26 -13.28
N GLU A 262 6.19 -0.45 -12.28
CA GLU A 262 5.28 0.57 -11.75
C GLU A 262 6.07 1.68 -11.04
N ILE A 263 7.13 1.33 -10.32
CA ILE A 263 8.04 2.28 -9.66
C ILE A 263 8.90 3.00 -10.69
N ALA A 264 9.32 2.36 -11.78
CA ALA A 264 10.02 3.03 -12.87
C ALA A 264 9.13 4.08 -13.57
N LYS A 265 7.85 3.75 -13.81
CA LYS A 265 6.86 4.72 -14.31
C LYS A 265 6.67 5.88 -13.34
N PHE A 266 6.55 5.57 -12.05
CA PHE A 266 6.47 6.59 -11.01
C PHE A 266 7.71 7.50 -10.98
N ALA A 267 8.91 6.93 -11.09
CA ALA A 267 10.17 7.67 -11.16
C ALA A 267 10.14 8.70 -12.29
N ASN A 268 9.72 8.27 -13.48
CA ASN A 268 9.62 9.15 -14.64
C ASN A 268 8.58 10.26 -14.42
N ASN A 269 7.44 9.94 -13.82
CA ASN A 269 6.42 10.94 -13.50
C ASN A 269 6.95 11.99 -12.51
N VAL A 270 7.67 11.57 -11.47
CA VAL A 270 8.27 12.48 -10.48
C VAL A 270 9.33 13.37 -11.13
N LYS A 271 10.16 12.83 -12.03
CA LYS A 271 11.20 13.60 -12.76
C LYS A 271 10.62 14.72 -13.61
N ASN A 272 9.39 14.56 -14.10
CA ASN A 272 8.72 15.55 -14.96
C ASN A 272 7.97 16.65 -14.18
N ILE A 273 8.13 16.73 -12.85
CA ILE A 273 7.45 17.72 -12.03
C ILE A 273 8.35 18.94 -11.82
N ASP A 274 8.05 20.03 -12.52
CA ASP A 274 8.91 21.21 -12.51
C ASP A 274 8.74 22.11 -11.27
N LYS A 275 7.49 22.33 -10.82
CA LYS A 275 7.19 23.47 -9.92
C LYS A 275 6.72 23.08 -8.51
N TYR A 276 5.75 22.17 -8.41
CA TYR A 276 5.20 21.73 -7.14
C TYR A 276 4.68 20.31 -7.23
N LEU A 277 4.78 19.57 -6.12
CA LEU A 277 4.21 18.23 -5.99
C LEU A 277 2.83 18.35 -5.34
N ILE A 278 1.84 17.68 -5.92
CA ILE A 278 0.54 17.47 -5.29
C ILE A 278 0.48 16.00 -4.86
N PRO A 279 0.59 15.69 -3.56
CA PRO A 279 0.64 14.30 -3.11
C PRO A 279 -0.62 13.55 -3.53
N SER A 280 -1.81 14.15 -3.41
CA SER A 280 -3.05 13.49 -3.83
C SER A 280 -3.03 13.06 -5.30
N GLU A 281 -2.42 13.82 -6.21
CA GLU A 281 -2.32 13.43 -7.63
C GLU A 281 -1.32 12.30 -7.83
N ILE A 282 -0.24 12.29 -7.04
CA ILE A 282 0.68 11.17 -6.96
C ILE A 282 -0.04 9.90 -6.49
N TYR A 283 -0.94 9.99 -5.50
CA TYR A 283 -1.67 8.83 -4.98
C TYR A 283 -2.79 8.34 -5.91
N TYR A 284 -3.51 9.23 -6.62
CA TYR A 284 -4.81 8.86 -7.22
C TYR A 284 -4.82 8.56 -8.73
N ASP A 285 -3.97 9.15 -9.58
CA ASP A 285 -4.20 9.10 -11.04
C ASP A 285 -3.44 7.96 -11.79
N PRO A 286 -2.16 7.66 -11.50
CA PRO A 286 -1.49 6.49 -12.11
C PRO A 286 -0.85 5.51 -11.11
N PHE A 287 -0.46 5.96 -9.91
CA PHE A 287 0.31 5.15 -8.97
C PHE A 287 -0.56 4.05 -8.36
N ARG A 288 -1.75 4.37 -7.84
CA ARG A 288 -2.63 3.36 -7.24
C ARG A 288 -3.18 2.35 -8.24
N ASP A 289 -3.58 2.77 -9.43
CA ASP A 289 -4.11 1.86 -10.47
C ASP A 289 -3.07 0.85 -10.97
N ASN A 290 -1.81 1.27 -11.05
CA ASN A 290 -0.71 0.37 -11.40
C ASN A 290 -0.47 -0.70 -10.31
N PHE A 291 -0.77 -0.41 -9.03
CA PHE A 291 -0.54 -1.30 -7.89
C PHE A 291 -1.76 -2.16 -7.50
N LYS A 292 -2.95 -1.92 -8.11
CA LYS A 292 -4.17 -2.76 -7.99
C LYS A 292 -4.05 -4.13 -8.70
N LYS A 293 -2.90 -4.80 -8.56
CA LYS A 293 -2.77 -6.21 -8.95
C LYS A 293 -3.54 -7.05 -7.92
N GLN A 294 -4.49 -7.86 -8.38
CA GLN A 294 -4.97 -8.95 -7.54
C GLN A 294 -3.85 -9.98 -7.48
N LEU A 295 -3.39 -10.24 -6.25
CA LEU A 295 -2.27 -11.12 -5.98
C LEU A 295 -2.80 -12.41 -5.41
N MET A 296 -2.15 -13.51 -5.79
CA MET A 296 -2.42 -14.79 -5.18
C MET A 296 -1.93 -14.78 -3.72
N ARG A 297 -2.80 -15.19 -2.80
CA ARG A 297 -2.56 -15.12 -1.35
C ARG A 297 -2.30 -16.50 -0.76
N TYR A 298 -1.49 -16.53 0.29
CA TYR A 298 -1.48 -17.64 1.22
C TYR A 298 -2.69 -17.50 2.15
N ILE A 299 -3.49 -18.57 2.27
CA ILE A 299 -4.69 -18.59 3.10
C ILE A 299 -4.42 -19.57 4.26
N PRO A 300 -4.48 -19.14 5.53
CA PRO A 300 -4.27 -20.04 6.66
C PRO A 300 -5.24 -21.22 6.64
N TYR A 301 -4.75 -22.44 6.81
CA TYR A 301 -5.58 -23.65 6.74
C TYR A 301 -6.74 -23.63 7.75
N SER A 302 -6.53 -22.98 8.91
CA SER A 302 -7.54 -22.81 9.97
C SER A 302 -8.77 -21.99 9.54
N GLN A 303 -8.74 -21.30 8.39
CA GLN A 303 -9.91 -20.61 7.85
C GLN A 303 -10.86 -21.54 7.08
N PHE A 304 -10.47 -22.80 6.87
CA PHE A 304 -11.31 -23.79 6.19
C PHE A 304 -11.97 -24.72 7.20
N THR A 305 -13.28 -24.87 7.08
CA THR A 305 -14.10 -25.80 7.87
C THR A 305 -14.85 -26.75 6.93
N ASN A 306 -15.47 -27.80 7.47
CA ASN A 306 -16.26 -28.78 6.71
C ASN A 306 -15.48 -29.38 5.52
N VAL A 307 -14.21 -29.73 5.72
CA VAL A 307 -13.32 -30.24 4.67
C VAL A 307 -13.70 -31.68 4.33
N ASN A 308 -14.41 -31.89 3.24
CA ASN A 308 -14.91 -33.19 2.79
C ASN A 308 -14.29 -33.60 1.44
N LYS A 309 -13.78 -34.82 1.33
CA LYS A 309 -13.26 -35.35 0.06
C LYS A 309 -14.42 -35.60 -0.91
N ILE A 310 -14.37 -35.01 -2.11
CA ILE A 310 -15.43 -35.16 -3.12
C ILE A 310 -14.96 -35.93 -4.36
N ALA A 311 -13.67 -35.95 -4.65
CA ALA A 311 -13.12 -36.69 -5.77
C ALA A 311 -11.64 -37.05 -5.56
N GLU A 312 -11.21 -38.10 -6.24
CA GLU A 312 -9.82 -38.50 -6.33
C GLU A 312 -9.51 -38.91 -7.78
N GLY A 313 -8.58 -38.19 -8.41
CA GLY A 313 -8.08 -38.52 -9.74
C GLY A 313 -6.75 -39.26 -9.68
N GLY A 314 -6.07 -39.39 -10.82
CA GLY A 314 -4.73 -40.01 -10.87
C GLY A 314 -3.66 -39.22 -10.12
N PHE A 315 -3.71 -37.88 -10.18
CA PHE A 315 -2.64 -37.00 -9.67
C PHE A 315 -3.02 -36.16 -8.45
N SER A 316 -4.31 -36.03 -8.15
CA SER A 316 -4.79 -35.12 -7.09
C SER A 316 -6.03 -35.67 -6.38
N ILE A 317 -6.20 -35.18 -5.16
CA ILE A 317 -7.37 -35.38 -4.31
C ILE A 317 -8.05 -34.02 -4.17
N VAL A 318 -9.37 -33.99 -4.35
CA VAL A 318 -10.18 -32.78 -4.34
C VAL A 318 -11.08 -32.83 -3.12
N TYR A 319 -10.99 -31.79 -2.31
CA TYR A 319 -11.85 -31.59 -1.15
C TYR A 319 -12.72 -30.35 -1.36
N GLN A 320 -13.95 -30.40 -0.88
CA GLN A 320 -14.82 -29.25 -0.70
C GLN A 320 -14.64 -28.72 0.72
N ALA A 321 -14.65 -27.40 0.89
CA ALA A 321 -14.56 -26.77 2.20
C ALA A 321 -15.35 -25.46 2.25
N THR A 322 -15.72 -25.06 3.45
CA THR A 322 -16.33 -23.77 3.77
C THR A 322 -15.22 -22.78 4.18
N TRP A 323 -15.11 -21.62 3.50
CA TRP A 323 -14.11 -20.59 3.81
C TRP A 323 -14.73 -19.41 4.58
N SER A 324 -14.38 -19.28 5.86
CA SER A 324 -15.03 -18.37 6.81
C SER A 324 -14.68 -16.87 6.65
N ASP A 325 -13.62 -16.53 5.90
CA ASP A 325 -13.16 -15.15 5.66
C ASP A 325 -13.35 -14.75 4.18
N GLY A 326 -14.43 -15.23 3.55
CA GLY A 326 -14.71 -15.07 2.12
C GLY A 326 -14.85 -13.63 1.61
N SER A 327 -14.72 -12.63 2.50
CA SER A 327 -14.79 -11.19 2.24
C SER A 327 -13.50 -10.68 1.57
N ILE A 328 -13.22 -11.16 0.36
CA ILE A 328 -12.41 -10.36 -0.55
C ILE A 328 -13.26 -9.12 -0.86
N ASN A 329 -12.92 -7.96 -0.28
CA ASN A 329 -13.44 -6.65 -0.64
C ASN A 329 -12.99 -6.29 -2.06
N ASN A 330 -13.54 -7.01 -3.02
CA ASN A 330 -13.34 -6.83 -4.43
C ASN A 330 -14.41 -5.84 -4.91
N ALA A 331 -14.02 -4.61 -5.24
CA ALA A 331 -14.86 -3.66 -5.96
C ALA A 331 -15.33 -4.18 -7.35
N TYR A 332 -14.86 -5.36 -7.76
CA TYR A 332 -15.18 -6.02 -9.04
C TYR A 332 -16.02 -7.29 -8.86
N ASP A 333 -16.23 -7.79 -7.64
CA ASP A 333 -17.14 -8.93 -7.34
C ASP A 333 -18.48 -8.38 -6.80
N ILE A 334 -19.04 -7.37 -7.48
CA ILE A 334 -20.31 -6.72 -7.11
C ILE A 334 -21.49 -7.72 -7.10
N TRP A 335 -21.32 -8.90 -7.71
CA TRP A 335 -22.37 -9.91 -7.88
C TRP A 335 -22.27 -11.11 -6.92
N THR A 336 -21.29 -11.16 -6.01
CA THR A 336 -21.21 -12.23 -4.99
C THR A 336 -20.94 -11.61 -3.62
N LYS A 337 -21.89 -10.82 -3.15
CA LYS A 337 -21.96 -10.48 -1.74
C LYS A 337 -22.68 -11.61 -1.00
N GLU A 338 -22.08 -11.99 0.12
CA GLU A 338 -22.69 -12.73 1.23
C GLU A 338 -22.97 -14.21 0.99
N GLU A 339 -22.03 -15.02 1.49
CA GLU A 339 -22.18 -16.22 2.33
C GLU A 339 -20.83 -16.96 2.30
N ASP A 340 -20.57 -17.84 3.27
CA ASP A 340 -19.33 -18.61 3.33
C ASP A 340 -19.00 -19.19 1.95
N LYS A 341 -17.90 -18.75 1.35
CA LYS A 341 -17.56 -19.20 0.00
C LYS A 341 -17.18 -20.67 0.10
N VAL A 342 -18.05 -21.53 -0.40
CA VAL A 342 -17.71 -22.92 -0.68
C VAL A 342 -16.55 -22.89 -1.69
N VAL A 343 -15.44 -23.52 -1.32
CA VAL A 343 -14.22 -23.59 -2.12
C VAL A 343 -13.81 -25.03 -2.35
N ILE A 344 -12.95 -25.20 -3.35
CA ILE A 344 -12.25 -26.44 -3.62
C ILE A 344 -10.81 -26.33 -3.11
N LEU A 345 -10.42 -27.31 -2.32
CA LEU A 345 -9.05 -27.56 -1.89
C LEU A 345 -8.49 -28.71 -2.73
N LYS A 346 -7.61 -28.39 -3.68
CA LYS A 346 -6.98 -29.38 -4.56
C LYS A 346 -5.57 -29.71 -4.05
N ARG A 347 -5.39 -30.94 -3.59
CA ARG A 347 -4.12 -31.48 -3.07
C ARG A 347 -3.52 -32.45 -4.08
N PHE A 348 -2.23 -32.34 -4.36
CA PHE A 348 -1.54 -33.29 -5.23
C PHE A 348 -1.10 -34.51 -4.43
N LYS A 349 -1.26 -35.71 -5.00
CA LYS A 349 -0.88 -36.95 -4.32
C LYS A 349 0.63 -36.99 -4.10
N ASN A 350 1.03 -37.45 -2.91
CA ASN A 350 2.40 -37.49 -2.45
C ASN A 350 3.26 -38.37 -3.36
N SER A 351 3.92 -37.70 -4.30
CA SER A 351 4.80 -38.26 -5.32
C SER A 351 6.03 -37.36 -5.37
N GLN A 352 7.15 -37.89 -5.87
CA GLN A 352 8.39 -37.11 -6.05
C GLN A 352 8.17 -35.81 -6.86
N CYS A 353 7.07 -35.73 -7.62
CA CYS A 353 6.68 -34.61 -8.47
C CYS A 353 5.53 -33.74 -7.92
N ALA A 354 4.95 -34.01 -6.74
CA ALA A 354 3.77 -33.31 -6.23
C ALA A 354 3.97 -31.78 -6.16
N LYS A 355 5.12 -31.35 -5.62
CA LYS A 355 5.52 -29.93 -5.56
C LYS A 355 5.63 -29.31 -6.96
N LYS A 356 6.16 -30.04 -7.94
CA LYS A 356 6.28 -29.57 -9.33
C LYS A 356 4.92 -29.38 -9.98
N TYR A 357 3.99 -30.32 -9.80
CA TYR A 357 2.63 -30.19 -10.34
C TYR A 357 1.87 -29.04 -9.70
N PHE A 358 1.94 -28.92 -8.37
CA PHE A 358 1.40 -27.77 -7.65
C PHE A 358 1.94 -26.46 -8.21
N MET A 359 3.26 -26.32 -8.33
CA MET A 359 3.87 -25.11 -8.85
C MET A 359 3.44 -24.80 -10.29
N SER A 360 3.43 -25.80 -11.17
CA SER A 360 3.02 -25.63 -12.57
C SER A 360 1.58 -25.11 -12.67
N GLU A 361 0.65 -25.72 -11.91
CA GLU A 361 -0.75 -25.33 -11.93
C GLU A 361 -0.97 -23.96 -11.26
N LEU A 362 -0.30 -23.69 -10.15
CA LEU A 362 -0.31 -22.39 -9.45
C LEU A 362 0.14 -21.26 -10.38
N MET A 363 1.27 -21.45 -11.07
CA MET A 363 1.84 -20.50 -12.02
C MET A 363 0.91 -20.26 -13.20
N THR A 364 0.41 -21.32 -13.80
CA THR A 364 -0.48 -21.26 -14.97
C THR A 364 -1.76 -20.51 -14.62
N ASN A 365 -2.41 -20.86 -13.51
CA ASN A 365 -3.59 -20.15 -13.01
C ASN A 365 -3.30 -18.67 -12.78
N TYR A 366 -2.12 -18.32 -12.24
CA TYR A 366 -1.74 -16.93 -12.06
C TYR A 366 -1.59 -16.18 -13.40
N HIS A 367 -0.92 -16.79 -14.37
CA HIS A 367 -0.71 -16.20 -15.69
C HIS A 367 -2.03 -15.99 -16.43
N CYS A 368 -2.91 -16.98 -16.42
CA CYS A 368 -4.22 -16.92 -17.08
C CYS A 368 -5.16 -15.92 -16.40
N TYR A 369 -5.25 -15.93 -15.06
CA TYR A 369 -6.27 -15.17 -14.34
C TYR A 369 -5.81 -13.75 -13.92
N TYR A 370 -4.54 -13.58 -13.52
CA TYR A 370 -4.07 -12.35 -12.85
C TYR A 370 -3.15 -11.47 -13.71
N ARG A 371 -2.43 -12.02 -14.70
CA ARG A 371 -1.45 -11.25 -15.49
C ARG A 371 -2.11 -10.35 -16.55
N HIS A 372 -3.25 -10.74 -17.10
CA HIS A 372 -3.98 -9.94 -18.09
C HIS A 372 -4.75 -8.80 -17.40
N ARG A 373 -4.05 -7.68 -17.21
CA ARG A 373 -4.57 -6.43 -16.61
C ARG A 373 -5.69 -5.76 -17.42
N SER A 374 -5.84 -6.11 -18.69
CA SER A 374 -6.76 -5.40 -19.59
C SER A 374 -8.08 -6.15 -19.74
N LYS A 375 -9.15 -5.40 -19.53
CA LYS A 375 -10.57 -5.69 -19.77
C LYS A 375 -11.31 -6.35 -18.61
N ARG A 376 -12.35 -5.64 -18.17
CA ARG A 376 -13.40 -6.05 -17.20
C ARG A 376 -14.06 -7.41 -17.52
N TYR A 377 -13.76 -8.00 -18.68
CA TYR A 377 -14.42 -9.18 -19.20
C TYR A 377 -13.51 -10.42 -19.27
N SER A 378 -12.18 -10.30 -19.22
CA SER A 378 -11.18 -11.39 -19.43
C SER A 378 -11.20 -12.56 -18.44
N ARG A 379 -12.16 -12.63 -17.50
CA ARG A 379 -12.13 -13.56 -16.35
C ARG A 379 -13.32 -14.51 -16.27
N TYR A 380 -14.25 -14.48 -17.21
CA TYR A 380 -15.51 -15.23 -17.08
C TYR A 380 -15.40 -16.72 -17.46
N GLY A 381 -14.44 -17.11 -18.31
CA GLY A 381 -14.28 -18.50 -18.76
C GLY A 381 -13.27 -19.33 -17.96
N ILE A 382 -12.52 -18.72 -17.03
CA ILE A 382 -11.44 -19.39 -16.28
C ILE A 382 -11.82 -19.48 -14.80
N ILE A 383 -11.68 -20.67 -14.22
CA ILE A 383 -11.96 -20.89 -12.81
C ILE A 383 -10.98 -20.06 -11.95
N LYS A 384 -11.53 -19.29 -11.02
CA LYS A 384 -10.73 -18.41 -10.16
C LYS A 384 -9.95 -19.25 -9.15
N THR A 385 -8.63 -19.09 -9.14
CA THR A 385 -7.77 -19.59 -8.06
C THR A 385 -7.59 -18.47 -7.05
N TYR A 386 -8.12 -18.63 -5.84
CA TYR A 386 -8.02 -17.62 -4.78
C TYR A 386 -6.61 -17.53 -4.19
N GLY A 387 -5.91 -18.65 -4.15
CA GLY A 387 -4.68 -18.76 -3.37
C GLY A 387 -4.22 -20.18 -3.23
N PHE A 388 -3.38 -20.37 -2.22
CA PHE A 388 -2.93 -21.67 -1.77
C PHE A 388 -2.88 -21.69 -0.24
N THR A 389 -2.93 -22.87 0.33
CA THR A 389 -2.76 -23.14 1.76
C THR A 389 -1.76 -24.26 1.96
N LYS A 390 -1.41 -24.54 3.22
CA LYS A 390 -0.51 -25.62 3.59
C LYS A 390 -1.20 -26.51 4.62
N ASP A 391 -1.26 -27.80 4.35
CA ASP A 391 -1.79 -28.79 5.28
C ASP A 391 -0.89 -28.87 6.52
N PRO A 392 -1.41 -28.64 7.74
CA PRO A 392 -0.59 -28.65 8.95
C PRO A 392 -0.08 -30.05 9.31
N ASN A 393 -0.75 -31.11 8.86
CA ASN A 393 -0.40 -32.49 9.20
C ASN A 393 0.52 -33.14 8.16
N LEU A 394 0.35 -32.77 6.89
CA LEU A 394 1.01 -33.46 5.77
C LEU A 394 2.16 -32.65 5.15
N ASP A 395 2.36 -31.40 5.58
CA ASP A 395 3.35 -30.46 5.01
C ASP A 395 3.15 -30.16 3.50
N ASP A 396 2.00 -30.55 2.95
CA ASP A 396 1.65 -30.42 1.54
C ASP A 396 1.01 -29.07 1.23
N TYR A 397 1.38 -28.49 0.08
CA TYR A 397 0.68 -27.31 -0.47
C TYR A 397 -0.61 -27.71 -1.18
N ILE A 398 -1.66 -26.91 -0.97
CA ILE A 398 -3.01 -27.14 -1.48
C ILE A 398 -3.47 -25.89 -2.23
N LEU A 399 -4.01 -26.05 -3.43
CA LEU A 399 -4.62 -24.95 -4.18
C LEU A 399 -6.03 -24.66 -3.66
N VAL A 400 -6.37 -23.38 -3.54
CA VAL A 400 -7.71 -22.91 -3.13
C VAL A 400 -8.40 -22.31 -4.35
N ILE A 401 -9.45 -22.98 -4.83
CA ILE A 401 -10.09 -22.72 -6.12
C ILE A 401 -11.58 -22.47 -5.91
N LYS A 402 -12.19 -21.64 -6.76
CA LYS A 402 -13.64 -21.42 -6.79
C LYS A 402 -14.39 -22.74 -6.99
N TYR A 403 -15.40 -22.98 -6.18
CA TYR A 403 -16.32 -24.10 -6.40
C TYR A 403 -17.24 -23.80 -7.59
N ALA A 404 -17.35 -24.76 -8.52
CA ALA A 404 -18.32 -24.74 -9.60
C ALA A 404 -19.53 -25.60 -9.18
N SER A 405 -20.63 -24.96 -8.78
CA SER A 405 -21.81 -25.62 -8.21
C SER A 405 -22.45 -26.63 -9.16
N GLU A 406 -22.49 -26.32 -10.45
CA GLU A 406 -23.04 -27.20 -11.50
C GLU A 406 -22.07 -28.31 -11.94
N GLY A 407 -20.86 -28.31 -11.38
CA GLY A 407 -19.85 -29.33 -11.67
C GLY A 407 -19.32 -29.29 -13.11
N ASP A 408 -19.12 -30.49 -13.66
CA ASP A 408 -18.55 -30.72 -15.00
C ASP A 408 -19.61 -30.47 -16.09
N LEU A 409 -19.28 -29.66 -17.09
CA LEU A 409 -20.17 -29.34 -18.20
C LEU A 409 -20.69 -30.59 -18.93
N TYR A 410 -19.87 -31.62 -19.12
CA TYR A 410 -20.31 -32.87 -19.75
C TYR A 410 -21.43 -33.54 -18.95
N LYS A 411 -21.25 -33.64 -17.63
CA LYS A 411 -22.27 -34.24 -16.73
C LYS A 411 -23.52 -33.38 -16.64
N TYR A 412 -23.34 -32.06 -16.58
CA TYR A 412 -24.44 -31.10 -16.60
C TYR A 412 -25.27 -31.25 -17.87
N LEU A 413 -24.63 -31.32 -19.04
CA LEU A 413 -25.32 -31.51 -20.32
C LEU A 413 -26.01 -32.88 -20.38
N GLN A 414 -25.39 -33.96 -19.90
CA GLN A 414 -26.07 -35.27 -19.87
C GLN A 414 -27.40 -35.25 -19.10
N LYS A 415 -27.51 -34.42 -18.07
CA LYS A 415 -28.71 -34.30 -17.23
C LYS A 415 -29.73 -33.29 -17.77
N GLU A 416 -29.26 -32.13 -18.23
CA GLU A 416 -30.10 -30.94 -18.45
C GLU A 416 -30.25 -30.55 -19.94
N PHE A 417 -29.64 -31.27 -20.90
CA PHE A 417 -29.54 -30.83 -22.30
C PHE A 417 -30.88 -30.50 -22.98
N THR A 418 -31.93 -31.25 -22.63
CA THR A 418 -33.30 -31.06 -23.14
C THR A 418 -34.01 -29.88 -22.50
N GLU A 419 -33.62 -29.49 -21.28
CA GLU A 419 -34.24 -28.41 -20.52
C GLU A 419 -33.58 -27.04 -20.79
N ILE A 420 -32.30 -27.03 -21.17
CA ILE A 420 -31.60 -25.78 -21.51
C ILE A 420 -32.04 -25.21 -22.88
N ASN A 421 -32.50 -23.97 -22.88
CA ASN A 421 -32.86 -23.27 -24.12
C ASN A 421 -31.63 -22.85 -24.95
N TRP A 422 -31.85 -22.48 -26.22
CA TRP A 422 -30.79 -22.06 -27.14
C TRP A 422 -29.99 -20.87 -26.64
N LYS A 423 -30.63 -19.92 -25.95
CA LYS A 423 -29.95 -18.77 -25.35
C LYS A 423 -28.91 -19.22 -24.32
N LYS A 424 -29.25 -20.19 -23.46
CA LYS A 424 -28.31 -20.75 -22.48
C LYS A 424 -27.16 -21.52 -23.14
N LYS A 425 -27.45 -22.28 -24.19
CA LYS A 425 -26.42 -22.99 -24.99
C LYS A 425 -25.41 -22.02 -25.59
N LEU A 426 -25.88 -20.93 -26.21
CA LEU A 426 -25.02 -19.87 -26.76
C LEU A 426 -24.23 -19.16 -25.68
N GLU A 427 -24.83 -18.91 -24.52
CA GLU A 427 -24.14 -18.30 -23.38
C GLU A 427 -22.97 -19.18 -22.88
N ILE A 428 -23.18 -20.50 -22.75
CA ILE A 428 -22.12 -21.45 -22.37
C ILE A 428 -20.98 -21.41 -23.40
N LEU A 429 -21.29 -21.49 -24.69
CA LEU A 429 -20.28 -21.43 -25.76
C LEU A 429 -19.53 -20.10 -25.77
N TYR A 430 -20.25 -18.99 -25.58
CA TYR A 430 -19.66 -17.66 -25.48
C TYR A 430 -18.63 -17.60 -24.34
N TYR A 431 -18.96 -18.10 -23.15
CA TYR A 431 -18.01 -18.10 -22.03
C TYR A 431 -16.80 -19.02 -22.25
N ILE A 432 -16.97 -20.17 -22.90
CA ILE A 432 -15.86 -21.09 -23.22
C ILE A 432 -14.92 -20.49 -24.27
N THR A 433 -15.48 -19.92 -25.34
CA THR A 433 -14.68 -19.30 -26.43
C THR A 433 -13.98 -18.02 -25.99
N TYR A 434 -14.52 -17.35 -24.98
CA TYR A 434 -13.97 -16.12 -24.45
C TYR A 434 -12.85 -16.35 -23.41
N GLY A 435 -12.93 -17.44 -22.63
CA GLY A 435 -11.89 -17.86 -21.68
C GLY A 435 -10.67 -18.42 -22.38
#